data_AF-A0A143PHN4-F1
#
_entry.id   AF-A0A143PHN4-F1
#
_cell.length_a   1.000
_cell.length_b   1.000
_cell.length_c   1.000
_cell.angle_alpha   90.00
_cell.angle_beta   90.00
_cell.angle_gamma   90.00
#
_symmetry.space_group_name_H-M   'P 1'
#
loop_
_entity.id
_entity.type
_entity.pdbx_description
1 polymer ?
#
loop_
_entity_poly.entity_id
_entity_poly.type
_entity_poly.pdbx_seq_one_letter_code
_entity_poly.pdbx_strand_id
1 'polypeptide(L)'
;MRNRRLLVASSAVVAGLGLAAACSRVSAPGNSAATSASDPVGFVAKANATLLEQAGTLARAQWVAANFITEDTEQISAAATADYVATSMRLAKQAASYGTTGGGNADVARQLLLLKLAASPLPAPADDALQKELTRIVAGMEAAYGRGRYCPPGKECQTIDDLSRLMASNRDPKVLLDAWEGWHAIGTPLKQPYERFAQLGNQGAKELGFADLGAFWRAGYDMPPDDFAKEVDRLWAQVKPLYDQLHAHVRRRLAAKYGTDVVPLDGPIPGHLLGNMWAQQWGNIYDLVGPPGRAPGYDLAGLLKAKKTDAIGMVKYGEGFFTSLGFASLPETFWKRSLIVRPRDRDVVCHASAWDVDNVDDLRIKMCIEINAEDFVTVHHELGHNFYQRAYNQQPFLYRTGANDGFHEAIGDAVALSITPQYLVKIGLLPTAPKAQDDVEFLLRMALDKVAFLPFGLLVDQWRWKVFSGEIPPAQYNAAWWALREKYQGVAAPGPRPADAFDAGAKYHVPANTPYTRYFLAHILQFQMHRAMCKAAGHTGPLHTCSIYGNRAVGARLQKMLAMGASKPWPEALEALTGEKQMDATAILEYFEPLRAWLEAEAKKGEGTGKK
;
A
#
# COMPACT_ATOMS: atom_id res chain seq x y z
N MET A 1 1.91 52.60 44.77
CA MET A 1 0.62 53.26 45.10
C MET A 1 -0.47 52.25 44.77
N ARG A 2 -1.08 51.59 45.78
CA ARG A 2 -2.42 51.89 46.34
C ARG A 2 -3.49 51.88 45.23
N ASN A 3 -4.49 51.00 45.16
CA ASN A 3 -5.43 50.41 46.15
C ASN A 3 -6.03 49.13 45.49
N ARG A 4 -6.29 47.95 46.08
CA ARG A 4 -7.04 47.53 47.30
C ARG A 4 -8.48 48.06 47.42
N ARG A 5 -9.47 47.18 47.19
CA ARG A 5 -10.71 46.93 47.96
C ARG A 5 -11.25 45.54 47.51
N LEU A 6 -11.23 44.44 48.26
CA LEU A 6 -11.86 44.04 49.55
C LEU A 6 -13.40 43.97 49.54
N LEU A 7 -13.93 42.74 49.69
CA LEU A 7 -14.88 42.21 50.72
C LEU A 7 -15.59 40.96 50.13
N VAL A 8 -15.49 39.71 50.64
CA VAL A 8 -15.75 39.12 51.99
C VAL A 8 -17.25 39.25 52.32
N ALA A 9 -18.06 38.26 52.72
CA ALA A 9 -17.86 36.95 53.39
C ALA A 9 -19.19 36.13 53.39
N SER A 10 -19.06 34.81 53.62
CA SER A 10 -19.77 33.92 54.59
C SER A 10 -21.33 33.82 54.57
N SER A 11 -22.00 32.70 54.88
CA SER A 11 -21.82 31.65 55.91
C SER A 11 -22.66 30.41 55.53
N ALA A 12 -22.15 29.17 55.64
CA ALA A 12 -22.23 28.22 56.78
C ALA A 12 -23.62 27.54 56.98
N VAL A 13 -23.72 26.22 56.73
CA VAL A 13 -23.70 25.10 57.71
C VAL A 13 -25.06 24.82 58.34
N VAL A 14 -25.59 23.60 58.19
CA VAL A 14 -25.89 22.65 59.28
C VAL A 14 -25.91 21.22 58.72
N ALA A 15 -25.09 20.36 59.32
CA ALA A 15 -25.10 18.92 59.21
C ALA A 15 -25.98 18.32 60.33
N GLY A 16 -26.47 17.09 60.14
CA GLY A 16 -26.66 16.19 61.28
C GLY A 16 -27.68 15.07 61.15
N LEU A 17 -27.15 13.84 61.10
CA LEU A 17 -27.62 12.57 61.71
C LEU A 17 -29.04 12.07 61.34
N GLY A 18 -29.26 10.88 60.80
CA GLY A 18 -28.61 9.59 61.04
C GLY A 18 -29.46 8.77 62.00
N LEU A 19 -30.07 7.66 61.53
CA LEU A 19 -30.37 6.49 62.36
C LEU A 19 -30.54 5.24 61.47
N ALA A 20 -29.87 4.18 61.89
CA ALA A 20 -29.79 2.87 61.27
C ALA A 20 -30.76 1.87 61.93
N ALA A 21 -31.16 0.84 61.17
CA ALA A 21 -31.50 -0.55 61.57
C ALA A 21 -32.39 -1.17 60.48
N ALA A 22 -32.34 -2.44 60.06
CA ALA A 22 -31.44 -3.56 60.29
C ALA A 22 -31.76 -4.64 59.23
N CYS A 23 -30.78 -5.49 58.95
CA CYS A 23 -30.80 -6.86 58.42
C CYS A 23 -32.05 -7.43 57.71
N SER A 24 -31.84 -7.83 56.44
CA SER A 24 -32.25 -9.16 55.96
C SER A 24 -31.28 -9.63 54.88
N ARG A 25 -30.44 -10.61 55.22
CA ARG A 25 -29.65 -11.39 54.26
C ARG A 25 -30.61 -12.36 53.56
N VAL A 26 -30.83 -12.17 52.27
CA VAL A 26 -31.35 -13.22 51.39
C VAL A 26 -30.19 -13.60 50.46
N SER A 27 -29.58 -14.74 50.77
CA SER A 27 -28.70 -15.44 49.83
C SER A 27 -29.58 -16.04 48.73
N ALA A 28 -29.47 -15.52 47.52
CA ALA A 28 -29.98 -16.19 46.32
C ALA A 28 -28.81 -16.91 45.62
N PRO A 29 -28.95 -18.19 45.28
CA PRO A 29 -27.93 -18.92 44.54
C PRO A 29 -28.06 -18.66 43.04
N GLY A 30 -26.92 -18.66 42.34
CA GLY A 30 -26.86 -19.13 40.97
C GLY A 30 -26.80 -18.04 39.88
N ASN A 31 -25.73 -18.15 39.09
CA ASN A 31 -25.50 -17.53 37.79
C ASN A 31 -25.38 -16.00 37.76
N SER A 32 -24.15 -15.54 38.00
CA SER A 32 -23.56 -14.54 37.11
C SER A 32 -23.56 -15.10 35.69
N ALA A 33 -24.68 -14.94 34.98
CA ALA A 33 -24.72 -15.09 33.55
C ALA A 33 -23.69 -14.12 32.98
N ALA A 34 -22.62 -14.66 32.41
CA ALA A 34 -21.94 -13.98 31.32
C ALA A 34 -23.05 -13.52 30.37
N THR A 35 -23.21 -12.21 30.17
CA THR A 35 -24.09 -11.69 29.13
C THR A 35 -23.52 -12.17 27.80
N SER A 36 -23.92 -13.38 27.39
CA SER A 36 -23.72 -13.86 26.03
C SER A 36 -24.36 -12.80 25.15
N ALA A 37 -23.57 -12.16 24.32
CA ALA A 37 -24.04 -11.11 23.44
C ALA A 37 -25.09 -11.75 22.50
N SER A 38 -26.37 -11.57 22.82
CA SER A 38 -27.46 -12.46 22.35
C SER A 38 -28.01 -12.08 20.98
N ASP A 39 -27.58 -10.93 20.44
CA ASP A 39 -28.04 -10.41 19.15
C ASP A 39 -26.86 -9.89 18.31
N PRO A 40 -26.17 -10.76 17.56
CA PRO A 40 -25.11 -10.33 16.66
C PRO A 40 -25.64 -9.56 15.45
N VAL A 41 -26.90 -9.76 15.06
CA VAL A 41 -27.54 -9.08 13.91
C VAL A 41 -27.77 -7.61 14.23
N GLY A 42 -28.44 -7.31 15.34
CA GLY A 42 -28.66 -5.94 15.79
C GLY A 42 -27.36 -5.20 16.10
N PHE A 43 -26.34 -5.92 16.60
CA PHE A 43 -25.01 -5.35 16.81
C PHE A 43 -24.35 -4.89 15.51
N VAL A 44 -24.27 -5.75 14.48
CA VAL A 44 -23.63 -5.35 13.21
C VAL A 44 -24.41 -4.25 12.50
N ALA A 45 -25.74 -4.26 12.58
CA ALA A 45 -26.57 -3.18 12.03
C ALA A 45 -26.26 -1.83 12.69
N LYS A 46 -26.18 -1.79 14.03
CA LYS A 46 -25.81 -0.59 14.78
C LYS A 46 -24.37 -0.15 14.50
N ALA A 47 -23.45 -1.10 14.36
CA ALA A 47 -22.05 -0.82 14.05
C ALA A 47 -21.90 -0.14 12.67
N ASN A 48 -22.58 -0.65 11.64
CA ASN A 48 -22.60 -0.02 10.31
C ASN A 48 -23.11 1.43 10.37
N ALA A 49 -24.25 1.66 11.02
CA ALA A 49 -24.83 3.01 11.10
C ALA A 49 -23.91 3.98 11.85
N THR A 50 -23.35 3.54 12.98
CA THR A 50 -22.44 4.36 13.81
C THR A 50 -21.17 4.72 13.04
N LEU A 51 -20.54 3.73 12.40
CA LEU A 51 -19.30 3.95 11.68
C LEU A 51 -19.49 4.79 10.42
N LEU A 52 -20.61 4.62 9.70
CA LEU A 52 -20.92 5.45 8.53
C LEU A 52 -21.01 6.94 8.89
N GLU A 53 -21.70 7.27 9.98
CA GLU A 53 -21.83 8.65 10.46
C GLU A 53 -20.47 9.24 10.86
N GLN A 54 -19.68 8.50 11.63
CA GLN A 54 -18.36 8.96 12.07
C GLN A 54 -17.36 9.05 10.91
N ALA A 55 -17.41 8.12 9.95
CA ALA A 55 -16.53 8.12 8.78
C ALA A 55 -16.72 9.38 7.92
N GLY A 56 -17.96 9.83 7.71
CA GLY A 56 -18.23 11.08 6.99
C GLY A 56 -17.67 12.31 7.72
N THR A 57 -17.72 12.33 9.05
CA THR A 57 -17.12 13.41 9.87
C THR A 57 -15.60 13.39 9.77
N LEU A 58 -15.00 12.20 9.91
CA LEU A 58 -13.56 11.98 9.77
C LEU A 58 -13.05 12.41 8.40
N ALA A 59 -13.67 11.93 7.32
CA ALA A 59 -13.23 12.19 5.96
C ALA A 59 -13.28 13.69 5.62
N ARG A 60 -14.28 14.43 6.11
CA ARG A 60 -14.33 15.90 5.96
C ARG A 60 -13.20 16.59 6.70
N ALA A 61 -12.94 16.21 7.94
CA ALA A 61 -11.86 16.78 8.75
C ALA A 61 -10.48 16.53 8.11
N GLN A 62 -10.23 15.29 7.68
CA GLN A 62 -9.00 14.91 6.99
C GLN A 62 -8.85 15.58 5.63
N TRP A 63 -9.94 15.69 4.86
CA TRP A 63 -9.91 16.41 3.59
C TRP A 63 -9.47 17.87 3.79
N VAL A 64 -10.06 18.57 4.77
CA VAL A 64 -9.68 19.96 5.06
C VAL A 64 -8.23 20.05 5.49
N ALA A 65 -7.77 19.22 6.43
CA ALA A 65 -6.37 19.21 6.88
C ALA A 65 -5.39 18.94 5.73
N ALA A 66 -5.72 18.02 4.83
CA ALA A 66 -4.86 17.70 3.68
C ALA A 66 -4.80 18.83 2.63
N ASN A 67 -5.80 19.72 2.60
CA ASN A 67 -5.93 20.81 1.63
C ASN A 67 -5.62 22.19 2.22
N PHE A 68 -5.51 22.30 3.54
CA PHE A 68 -5.25 23.52 4.30
C PHE A 68 -4.42 23.12 5.53
N ILE A 69 -3.11 22.99 5.37
CA ILE A 69 -2.24 22.55 6.47
C ILE A 69 -2.03 23.72 7.44
N THR A 70 -2.65 23.62 8.62
CA THR A 70 -2.56 24.59 9.72
C THR A 70 -2.69 23.85 11.05
N GLU A 71 -2.26 24.48 12.15
CA GLU A 71 -2.41 23.87 13.48
C GLU A 71 -3.89 23.55 13.81
N ASP A 72 -4.82 24.44 13.48
CA ASP A 72 -6.24 24.23 13.76
C ASP A 72 -6.83 23.05 12.97
N THR A 73 -6.51 22.96 11.68
CA THR A 73 -7.02 21.88 10.82
C THR A 73 -6.42 20.52 11.16
N GLU A 74 -5.15 20.50 11.56
CA GLU A 74 -4.50 19.30 12.11
C GLU A 74 -5.17 18.85 13.40
N GLN A 75 -5.47 19.76 14.33
CA GLN A 75 -6.16 19.44 15.59
C GLN A 75 -7.59 18.92 15.34
N ILE A 76 -8.34 19.52 14.42
CA ILE A 76 -9.68 19.05 14.03
C ILE A 76 -9.61 17.63 13.44
N SER A 77 -8.66 17.38 12.55
CA SER A 77 -8.45 16.05 11.95
C SER A 77 -8.02 15.01 12.99
N ALA A 78 -7.12 15.38 13.91
CA ALA A 78 -6.67 14.52 14.98
C ALA A 78 -7.81 14.14 15.94
N ALA A 79 -8.65 15.10 16.32
CA ALA A 79 -9.82 14.85 17.18
C ALA A 79 -10.80 13.87 16.52
N ALA A 80 -11.19 14.13 15.26
CA ALA A 80 -12.08 13.24 14.52
C ALA A 80 -11.48 11.83 14.32
N THR A 81 -10.16 11.75 14.09
CA THR A 81 -9.43 10.47 13.99
C THR A 81 -9.47 9.71 15.30
N ALA A 82 -9.21 10.38 16.43
CA ALA A 82 -9.24 9.77 17.75
C ALA A 82 -10.64 9.20 18.09
N ASP A 83 -11.70 9.95 17.80
CA ASP A 83 -13.08 9.51 18.02
C ASP A 83 -13.46 8.30 17.15
N TYR A 84 -13.06 8.30 15.88
CA TYR A 84 -13.32 7.19 14.97
C TYR A 84 -12.54 5.92 15.37
N VAL A 85 -11.25 6.06 15.71
CA VAL A 85 -10.41 4.94 16.16
C VAL A 85 -10.94 4.38 17.48
N ALA A 86 -11.31 5.23 18.44
CA ALA A 86 -11.86 4.79 19.72
C ALA A 86 -13.16 3.98 19.54
N THR A 87 -14.09 4.45 18.70
CA THR A 87 -15.30 3.69 18.37
C THR A 87 -14.99 2.39 17.65
N SER A 88 -14.12 2.43 16.62
CA SER A 88 -13.74 1.25 15.85
C SER A 88 -13.13 0.17 16.74
N MET A 89 -12.20 0.54 17.63
CA MET A 89 -11.60 -0.37 18.60
C MET A 89 -12.60 -0.95 19.60
N ARG A 90 -13.53 -0.12 20.10
CA ARG A 90 -14.60 -0.60 21.00
C ARG A 90 -15.50 -1.62 20.30
N LEU A 91 -15.89 -1.35 19.05
CA LEU A 91 -16.69 -2.26 18.24
C LEU A 91 -15.92 -3.53 17.87
N ALA A 92 -14.63 -3.44 17.55
CA ALA A 92 -13.76 -4.60 17.30
C ALA A 92 -13.67 -5.54 18.51
N LYS A 93 -13.46 -4.98 19.70
CA LYS A 93 -13.44 -5.73 20.97
C LYS A 93 -14.80 -6.35 21.28
N GLN A 94 -15.89 -5.63 21.05
CA GLN A 94 -17.24 -6.18 21.21
C GLN A 94 -17.50 -7.31 20.20
N ALA A 95 -17.07 -7.16 18.95
CA ALA A 95 -17.17 -8.21 17.93
C ALA A 95 -16.40 -9.49 18.31
N ALA A 96 -15.27 -9.37 19.03
CA ALA A 96 -14.52 -10.51 19.56
C ALA A 96 -15.35 -11.37 20.52
N SER A 97 -16.32 -10.79 21.22
CA SER A 97 -17.19 -11.54 22.17
C SER A 97 -18.25 -12.43 21.50
N TYR A 98 -18.58 -12.21 20.22
CA TYR A 98 -19.59 -12.98 19.48
C TYR A 98 -19.05 -14.27 18.81
N GLY A 99 -17.77 -14.60 19.00
CA GLY A 99 -17.14 -15.74 18.34
C GLY A 99 -16.91 -15.53 16.83
N THR A 100 -16.97 -16.61 16.04
CA THR A 100 -16.70 -16.61 14.59
C THR A 100 -17.88 -17.09 13.73
N THR A 101 -18.93 -17.65 14.32
CA THR A 101 -20.06 -18.26 13.59
C THR A 101 -21.16 -17.28 13.23
N GLY A 102 -21.17 -16.06 13.80
CA GLY A 102 -22.21 -15.05 13.57
C GLY A 102 -23.62 -15.53 13.96
N GLY A 103 -23.73 -16.43 14.94
CA GLY A 103 -25.00 -17.06 15.29
C GLY A 103 -25.56 -17.99 14.20
N GLY A 104 -24.70 -18.51 13.32
CA GLY A 104 -25.08 -19.33 12.17
C GLY A 104 -25.38 -18.53 10.89
N ASN A 105 -25.28 -17.20 10.93
CA ASN A 105 -25.46 -16.34 9.76
C ASN A 105 -24.09 -15.94 9.18
N ALA A 106 -23.81 -16.38 7.95
CA ALA A 106 -22.55 -16.13 7.26
C ALA A 106 -22.28 -14.64 6.97
N ASP A 107 -23.31 -13.86 6.67
CA ASP A 107 -23.18 -12.42 6.45
C ASP A 107 -22.78 -11.70 7.75
N VAL A 108 -23.44 -12.05 8.86
CA VAL A 108 -23.10 -11.52 10.18
C VAL A 108 -21.70 -11.94 10.61
N ALA A 109 -21.31 -13.19 10.36
CA ALA A 109 -19.95 -13.68 10.65
C ALA A 109 -18.89 -12.87 9.89
N ARG A 110 -19.15 -12.55 8.62
CA ARG A 110 -18.26 -11.71 7.80
C ARG A 110 -18.16 -10.29 8.35
N GLN A 111 -19.28 -9.65 8.68
CA GLN A 111 -19.27 -8.31 9.27
C GLN A 111 -18.56 -8.27 10.63
N LEU A 112 -18.72 -9.30 11.47
CA LEU A 112 -17.97 -9.43 12.72
C LEU A 112 -16.47 -9.56 12.49
N LEU A 113 -16.04 -10.32 11.48
CA LEU A 113 -14.63 -10.41 11.08
C LEU A 113 -14.12 -9.04 10.64
N LEU A 114 -14.82 -8.34 9.74
CA LEU A 114 -14.42 -7.02 9.25
C LEU A 114 -14.37 -5.98 10.37
N LEU A 115 -15.26 -6.05 11.36
CA LEU A 115 -15.18 -5.21 12.56
C LEU A 115 -13.90 -5.47 13.37
N LYS A 116 -13.49 -6.73 13.55
CA LYS A 116 -12.20 -7.03 14.20
C LYS A 116 -11.04 -6.48 13.38
N LEU A 117 -11.09 -6.66 12.06
CA LEU A 117 -10.06 -6.18 11.13
C LEU A 117 -10.04 -4.66 10.96
N ALA A 118 -11.09 -3.94 11.37
CA ALA A 118 -11.09 -2.47 11.39
C ALA A 118 -10.06 -1.89 12.38
N ALA A 119 -9.51 -2.71 13.29
CA ALA A 119 -8.35 -2.36 14.11
C ALA A 119 -7.01 -2.40 13.35
N SER A 120 -7.01 -2.70 12.06
CA SER A 120 -5.82 -2.74 11.20
C SER A 120 -5.28 -1.33 10.91
N PRO A 121 -3.95 -1.14 10.84
CA PRO A 121 -2.90 -2.15 10.91
C PRO A 121 -2.40 -2.47 12.32
N LEU A 122 -2.97 -1.87 13.37
CA LEU A 122 -2.43 -2.01 14.72
C LEU A 122 -3.53 -2.13 15.78
N PRO A 123 -3.90 -3.37 16.18
CA PRO A 123 -4.78 -3.57 17.30
C PRO A 123 -4.03 -3.22 18.59
N ALA A 124 -4.53 -2.22 19.32
CA ALA A 124 -3.95 -1.81 20.60
C ALA A 124 -4.49 -2.66 21.78
N PRO A 125 -3.65 -2.99 22.79
CA PRO A 125 -4.10 -3.69 24.01
C PRO A 125 -5.26 -2.98 24.72
N ALA A 126 -6.01 -3.68 25.58
CA ALA A 126 -7.11 -3.10 26.34
C ALA A 126 -6.67 -2.16 27.46
N ASP A 127 -5.46 -2.34 27.98
CA ASP A 127 -4.88 -1.50 29.02
C ASP A 127 -4.51 -0.10 28.49
N ASP A 128 -5.04 0.95 29.12
CA ASP A 128 -4.84 2.34 28.72
C ASP A 128 -3.37 2.80 28.78
N ALA A 129 -2.58 2.28 29.73
CA ALA A 129 -1.17 2.63 29.82
C ALA A 129 -0.37 1.99 28.68
N LEU A 130 -0.67 0.74 28.35
CA LEU A 130 -0.08 0.05 27.20
C LEU A 130 -0.50 0.67 25.86
N GLN A 131 -1.73 1.14 25.72
CA GLN A 131 -2.18 1.89 24.54
C GLN A 131 -1.38 3.19 24.34
N LYS A 132 -1.20 3.96 25.43
CA LYS A 132 -0.41 5.21 25.41
C LYS A 132 1.06 4.93 25.09
N GLU A 133 1.61 3.85 25.62
CA GLU A 133 2.97 3.41 25.31
C GLU A 133 3.11 3.06 23.82
N LEU A 134 2.23 2.20 23.30
CA LEU A 134 2.22 1.78 21.89
C LEU A 134 2.11 2.99 20.95
N THR A 135 1.18 3.91 21.24
CA THR A 135 0.98 5.14 20.46
C THR A 135 2.25 5.99 20.42
N ARG A 136 2.92 6.17 21.57
CA ARG A 136 4.19 6.92 21.65
C ARG A 136 5.30 6.23 20.85
N ILE A 137 5.38 4.90 20.91
CA ILE A 137 6.40 4.13 20.20
C ILE A 137 6.22 4.27 18.69
N VAL A 138 5.00 4.08 18.17
CA VAL A 138 4.71 4.17 16.73
C VAL A 138 5.01 5.58 16.21
N ALA A 139 4.46 6.61 16.87
CA ALA A 139 4.73 8.00 16.50
C ALA A 139 6.24 8.34 16.59
N GLY A 140 6.93 7.81 17.59
CA GLY A 140 8.37 7.98 17.76
C GLY A 140 9.18 7.35 16.64
N MET A 141 8.84 6.12 16.22
CA MET A 141 9.51 5.42 15.12
C MET A 141 9.28 6.12 13.78
N GLU A 142 8.05 6.50 13.47
CA GLU A 142 7.71 7.23 12.23
C GLU A 142 8.42 8.59 12.18
N ALA A 143 8.40 9.34 13.29
CA ALA A 143 9.06 10.64 13.35
C ALA A 143 10.60 10.54 13.31
N ALA A 144 11.17 9.48 13.88
CA ALA A 144 12.60 9.20 13.78
C ALA A 144 13.02 8.86 12.35
N TYR A 145 12.19 8.13 11.59
CA TYR A 145 12.40 7.92 10.16
C TYR A 145 12.30 9.24 9.38
N GLY A 146 11.22 10.00 9.58
CA GLY A 146 10.96 11.25 8.85
C GLY A 146 12.01 12.34 9.08
N ARG A 147 12.62 12.39 10.27
CA ARG A 147 13.75 13.28 10.57
C ARG A 147 15.13 12.67 10.29
N GLY A 148 15.17 11.42 9.82
CA GLY A 148 16.40 10.71 9.51
C GLY A 148 17.26 11.49 8.50
N ARG A 149 18.55 11.61 8.79
CA ARG A 149 19.53 12.27 7.93
C ARG A 149 20.86 11.54 7.98
N TYR A 150 21.55 11.52 6.84
CA TYR A 150 22.95 11.14 6.78
C TYR A 150 23.81 12.40 6.80
N CYS A 151 24.75 12.51 7.73
CA CYS A 151 25.64 13.67 7.84
C CYS A 151 27.11 13.23 7.61
N PRO A 152 27.55 13.13 6.34
CA PRO A 152 28.92 12.78 6.03
C PRO A 152 29.90 13.83 6.59
N PRO A 153 31.10 13.42 7.08
CA PRO A 153 32.08 14.36 7.60
C PRO A 153 32.43 15.48 6.61
N GLY A 154 32.37 16.73 7.06
CA GLY A 154 32.70 17.90 6.24
C GLY A 154 31.72 18.21 5.11
N LYS A 155 30.54 17.58 5.09
CA LYS A 155 29.47 17.81 4.11
C LYS A 155 28.15 18.16 4.81
N GLU A 156 27.21 18.71 4.05
CA GLU A 156 25.86 18.96 4.54
C GLU A 156 25.11 17.65 4.79
N CYS A 157 24.23 17.67 5.81
CA CYS A 157 23.36 16.55 6.10
C CYS A 157 22.32 16.37 4.99
N GLN A 158 22.17 15.14 4.51
CA GLN A 158 21.28 14.76 3.42
C GLN A 158 20.03 14.04 3.96
N THR A 159 18.87 14.42 3.46
CA THR A 159 17.59 13.74 3.73
C THR A 159 17.41 12.51 2.83
N ILE A 160 16.38 11.70 3.07
CA ILE A 160 16.03 10.59 2.16
C ILE A 160 15.75 11.07 0.74
N ASP A 161 15.20 12.27 0.56
CA ASP A 161 14.91 12.79 -0.78
C ASP A 161 16.20 13.14 -1.52
N ASP A 162 17.16 13.75 -0.82
CA ASP A 162 18.49 14.05 -1.37
C ASP A 162 19.23 12.77 -1.74
N LEU A 163 19.21 11.79 -0.85
CA LEU A 163 19.84 10.50 -1.06
C LEU A 163 19.13 9.71 -2.16
N SER A 164 17.80 9.78 -2.27
CA SER A 164 17.06 9.10 -3.34
C SER A 164 17.38 9.67 -4.71
N ARG A 165 17.50 11.00 -4.83
CA ARG A 165 17.99 11.65 -6.07
C ARG A 165 19.41 11.18 -6.41
N LEU A 166 20.30 11.16 -5.41
CA LEU A 166 21.67 10.68 -5.57
C LEU A 166 21.70 9.22 -6.02
N MET A 167 20.97 8.32 -5.37
CA MET A 167 20.90 6.90 -5.73
C MET A 167 20.36 6.69 -7.15
N ALA A 168 19.42 7.52 -7.59
CA ALA A 168 18.82 7.42 -8.91
C ALA A 168 19.77 7.84 -10.05
N SER A 169 20.55 8.91 -9.87
CA SER A 169 21.34 9.51 -10.95
C SER A 169 22.84 9.23 -10.88
N ASN A 170 23.38 8.88 -9.71
CA ASN A 170 24.81 8.64 -9.55
C ASN A 170 25.20 7.24 -10.05
N ARG A 171 26.43 7.09 -10.52
CA ARG A 171 27.00 5.86 -11.10
C ARG A 171 28.39 5.53 -10.54
N ASP A 172 28.79 6.15 -9.44
CA ASP A 172 30.02 5.81 -8.73
C ASP A 172 29.67 4.85 -7.58
N PRO A 173 30.14 3.59 -7.62
CA PRO A 173 29.86 2.60 -6.57
C PRO A 173 30.21 3.07 -5.15
N LYS A 174 31.29 3.84 -4.98
CA LYS A 174 31.74 4.28 -3.65
C LYS A 174 30.81 5.35 -3.08
N VAL A 175 30.34 6.28 -3.93
CA VAL A 175 29.39 7.32 -3.54
C VAL A 175 28.03 6.70 -3.21
N LEU A 176 27.59 5.73 -4.02
CA LEU A 176 26.36 4.98 -3.76
C LEU A 176 26.45 4.16 -2.47
N LEU A 177 27.60 3.54 -2.19
CA LEU A 177 27.82 2.77 -0.96
C LEU A 177 27.74 3.66 0.29
N ASP A 178 28.46 4.79 0.28
CA ASP A 178 28.48 5.77 1.37
C ASP A 178 27.07 6.30 1.68
N ALA A 179 26.33 6.69 0.65
CA ALA A 179 24.93 7.13 0.77
C ALA A 179 24.02 6.03 1.32
N TRP A 180 24.19 4.80 0.83
CA TRP A 180 23.39 3.64 1.24
C TRP A 180 23.64 3.28 2.71
N GLU A 181 24.91 3.18 3.14
CA GLU A 181 25.27 2.88 4.52
C GLU A 181 24.82 3.98 5.48
N GLY A 182 25.05 5.24 5.07
CA GLY A 182 24.63 6.42 5.81
C GLY A 182 23.13 6.46 6.09
N TRP A 183 22.30 6.12 5.10
CA TRP A 183 20.86 6.01 5.31
C TRP A 183 20.47 4.82 6.18
N HIS A 184 21.07 3.65 5.97
CA HIS A 184 20.70 2.45 6.73
C HIS A 184 21.04 2.55 8.22
N ALA A 185 22.02 3.39 8.58
CA ALA A 185 22.38 3.68 9.97
C ALA A 185 21.24 4.32 10.80
N ILE A 186 20.23 4.95 10.16
CA ILE A 186 19.06 5.48 10.90
C ILE A 186 18.22 4.37 11.52
N GLY A 187 18.34 3.14 11.01
CA GLY A 187 17.58 1.99 11.49
C GLY A 187 18.00 1.56 12.89
N THR A 188 19.29 1.64 13.22
CA THR A 188 19.85 1.19 14.51
C THR A 188 19.06 1.66 15.74
N PRO A 189 18.78 2.97 15.94
CA PRO A 189 18.01 3.43 17.11
C PRO A 189 16.55 2.95 17.13
N LEU A 190 16.02 2.43 16.02
CA LEU A 190 14.64 1.94 15.93
C LEU A 190 14.49 0.50 16.43
N LYS A 191 15.58 -0.26 16.60
CA LYS A 191 15.54 -1.69 16.94
C LYS A 191 14.78 -1.99 18.24
N GLN A 192 15.12 -1.29 19.33
CA GLN A 192 14.49 -1.49 20.64
C GLN A 192 13.01 -1.02 20.65
N PRO A 193 12.67 0.19 20.15
CA PRO A 193 11.28 0.56 19.96
C PRO A 193 10.47 -0.45 19.14
N TYR A 194 11.06 -0.99 18.07
CA TYR A 194 10.38 -1.95 17.20
C TYR A 194 10.11 -3.29 17.88
N GLU A 195 11.04 -3.78 18.71
CA GLU A 195 10.82 -4.95 19.55
C GLU A 195 9.63 -4.76 20.49
N ARG A 196 9.59 -3.62 21.21
CA ARG A 196 8.49 -3.32 22.14
C ARG A 196 7.17 -3.12 21.40
N PHE A 197 7.20 -2.48 20.24
CA PHE A 197 6.07 -2.37 19.33
C PHE A 197 5.49 -3.74 18.96
N ALA A 198 6.34 -4.69 18.54
CA ALA A 198 5.90 -6.03 18.15
C ALA A 198 5.24 -6.79 19.32
N GLN A 199 5.79 -6.66 20.54
CA GLN A 199 5.20 -7.25 21.75
C GLN A 199 3.78 -6.72 22.02
N LEU A 200 3.61 -5.39 22.01
CA LEU A 200 2.33 -4.74 22.29
C LEU A 200 1.29 -4.99 21.19
N GLY A 201 1.71 -4.94 19.92
CA GLY A 201 0.84 -5.28 18.78
C GLY A 201 0.37 -6.74 18.82
N ASN A 202 1.24 -7.67 19.20
CA ASN A 202 0.86 -9.07 19.41
C ASN A 202 -0.13 -9.25 20.57
N GLN A 203 0.02 -8.50 21.66
CA GLN A 203 -0.93 -8.53 22.75
C GLN A 203 -2.32 -8.06 22.30
N GLY A 204 -2.41 -6.94 21.58
CA GLY A 204 -3.68 -6.47 21.04
C GLY A 204 -4.31 -7.43 20.04
N ALA A 205 -3.50 -8.06 19.17
CA ALA A 205 -3.99 -9.08 18.24
C ALA A 205 -4.59 -10.31 18.97
N LYS A 206 -3.95 -10.76 20.06
CA LYS A 206 -4.45 -11.86 20.90
C LYS A 206 -5.77 -11.54 21.58
N GLU A 207 -5.95 -10.31 22.06
CA GLU A 207 -7.21 -9.86 22.63
C GLU A 207 -8.38 -9.88 21.62
N LEU A 208 -8.08 -9.77 20.31
CA LEU A 208 -9.07 -9.91 19.24
C LEU A 208 -9.25 -11.36 18.74
N GLY A 209 -8.52 -12.31 19.32
CA GLY A 209 -8.61 -13.75 19.00
C GLY A 209 -7.65 -14.24 17.92
N PHE A 210 -6.59 -13.49 17.59
CA PHE A 210 -5.56 -13.90 16.63
C PHE A 210 -4.29 -14.37 17.34
N ALA A 211 -3.49 -15.22 16.71
CA ALA A 211 -2.27 -15.77 17.33
C ALA A 211 -1.19 -14.69 17.58
N ASP A 212 -1.03 -13.78 16.62
CA ASP A 212 -0.06 -12.69 16.59
C ASP A 212 -0.52 -11.59 15.62
N LEU A 213 0.22 -10.48 15.57
CA LEU A 213 -0.07 -9.35 14.69
C LEU A 213 -0.02 -9.72 13.19
N GLY A 214 0.87 -10.64 12.81
CA GLY A 214 0.97 -11.12 11.44
C GLY A 214 -0.26 -11.96 11.04
N ALA A 215 -0.73 -12.84 11.91
CA ALA A 215 -1.95 -13.61 11.70
C ALA A 215 -3.18 -12.71 11.59
N PHE A 216 -3.24 -11.65 12.41
CA PHE A 216 -4.27 -10.61 12.32
C PHE A 216 -4.28 -9.92 10.95
N TRP A 217 -3.11 -9.53 10.42
CA TRP A 217 -3.04 -8.94 9.07
C TRP A 217 -3.47 -9.93 7.99
N ARG A 218 -2.97 -11.16 8.03
CA ARG A 218 -3.25 -12.17 7.00
C ARG A 218 -4.71 -12.63 6.99
N ALA A 219 -5.43 -12.47 8.10
CA ALA A 219 -6.85 -12.79 8.18
C ALA A 219 -7.73 -11.90 7.27
N GLY A 220 -7.21 -10.77 6.77
CA GLY A 220 -7.88 -9.92 5.78
C GLY A 220 -7.94 -10.50 4.36
N TYR A 221 -7.35 -11.67 4.12
CA TYR A 221 -7.29 -12.29 2.78
C TYR A 221 -8.23 -13.50 2.63
N ASP A 222 -9.30 -13.59 3.42
CA ASP A 222 -10.33 -14.65 3.34
C ASP A 222 -9.76 -16.09 3.27
N MET A 223 -8.60 -16.31 3.90
CA MET A 223 -7.86 -17.57 3.92
C MET A 223 -7.26 -17.79 5.32
N PRO A 224 -7.01 -19.04 5.73
CA PRO A 224 -6.18 -19.31 6.89
C PRO A 224 -4.82 -18.59 6.75
N PRO A 225 -4.31 -17.89 7.79
CA PRO A 225 -3.08 -17.12 7.69
C PRO A 225 -1.86 -17.87 7.15
N ASP A 226 -1.71 -19.15 7.49
CA ASP A 226 -0.57 -19.96 7.04
C ASP A 226 -0.72 -20.42 5.59
N ASP A 227 -1.94 -20.62 5.11
CA ASP A 227 -2.19 -20.95 3.70
C ASP A 227 -1.99 -19.72 2.82
N PHE A 228 -2.33 -18.52 3.31
CA PHE A 228 -2.00 -17.28 2.61
C PHE A 228 -0.49 -17.08 2.45
N ALA A 229 0.31 -17.41 3.48
CA ALA A 229 1.77 -17.36 3.38
C ALA A 229 2.33 -18.31 2.30
N LYS A 230 1.74 -19.51 2.15
CA LYS A 230 2.09 -20.44 1.07
C LYS A 230 1.65 -19.92 -0.31
N GLU A 231 0.49 -19.28 -0.38
CA GLU A 231 -0.07 -18.75 -1.61
C GLU A 231 0.83 -17.65 -2.20
N VAL A 232 1.32 -16.71 -1.37
CA VAL A 232 2.24 -15.67 -1.86
C VAL A 232 3.58 -16.26 -2.35
N ASP A 233 4.10 -17.31 -1.72
CA ASP A 233 5.29 -18.03 -2.20
C ASP A 233 5.01 -18.78 -3.51
N ARG A 234 3.81 -19.37 -3.68
CA ARG A 234 3.39 -20.02 -4.93
C ARG A 234 3.31 -19.02 -6.09
N LEU A 235 2.70 -17.86 -5.86
CA LEU A 235 2.61 -16.79 -6.85
C LEU A 235 4.00 -16.28 -7.24
N TRP A 236 4.90 -16.12 -6.25
CA TRP A 236 6.29 -15.76 -6.54
C TRP A 236 7.00 -16.81 -7.40
N ALA A 237 6.84 -18.10 -7.08
CA ALA A 237 7.44 -19.19 -7.84
C ALA A 237 7.02 -19.19 -9.32
N GLN A 238 5.79 -18.76 -9.63
CA GLN A 238 5.34 -18.61 -11.02
C GLN A 238 6.08 -17.50 -11.77
N VAL A 239 6.43 -16.37 -11.12
CA VAL A 239 7.10 -15.24 -11.76
C VAL A 239 8.62 -15.37 -11.76
N LYS A 240 9.17 -16.12 -10.79
CA LYS A 240 10.60 -16.28 -10.56
C LYS A 240 11.42 -16.55 -11.84
N PRO A 241 11.00 -17.38 -12.81
CA PRO A 241 11.77 -17.58 -14.03
C PRO A 241 12.04 -16.30 -14.85
N LEU A 242 11.06 -15.40 -14.95
CA LEU A 242 11.25 -14.09 -15.59
C LEU A 242 12.16 -13.19 -14.75
N TYR A 243 11.98 -13.19 -13.43
CA TYR A 243 12.86 -12.43 -12.53
C TYR A 243 14.31 -12.89 -12.63
N ASP A 244 14.57 -14.20 -12.66
CA ASP A 244 15.92 -14.76 -12.77
C ASP A 244 16.60 -14.32 -14.07
N GLN A 245 15.86 -14.29 -15.19
CA GLN A 245 16.36 -13.77 -16.47
C GLN A 245 16.71 -12.28 -16.37
N LEU A 246 15.81 -11.48 -15.78
CA LEU A 246 16.02 -10.03 -15.59
C LEU A 246 17.21 -9.76 -14.66
N HIS A 247 17.28 -10.47 -13.52
CA HIS A 247 18.37 -10.38 -12.54
C HIS A 247 19.70 -10.72 -13.18
N ALA A 248 19.81 -11.84 -13.89
CA ALA A 248 21.04 -12.24 -14.57
C ALA A 248 21.48 -11.22 -15.63
N HIS A 249 20.53 -10.67 -16.39
CA HIS A 249 20.83 -9.60 -17.35
C HIS A 249 21.36 -8.34 -16.66
N VAL A 250 20.65 -7.85 -15.64
CA VAL A 250 21.06 -6.66 -14.87
C VAL A 250 22.42 -6.89 -14.24
N ARG A 251 22.66 -8.05 -13.60
CA ARG A 251 23.95 -8.42 -13.01
C ARG A 251 25.09 -8.37 -14.03
N ARG A 252 24.91 -8.97 -15.21
CA ARG A 252 25.92 -8.93 -16.29
C ARG A 252 26.21 -7.51 -16.76
N ARG A 253 25.17 -6.68 -16.93
CA ARG A 253 25.31 -5.28 -17.37
C ARG A 253 26.01 -4.43 -16.32
N LEU A 254 25.69 -4.62 -15.04
CA LEU A 254 26.37 -3.94 -13.94
C LEU A 254 27.82 -4.41 -13.80
N ALA A 255 28.11 -5.71 -13.94
CA ALA A 255 29.47 -6.25 -13.94
C ALA A 255 30.30 -5.71 -15.11
N ALA A 256 29.71 -5.57 -16.31
CA ALA A 256 30.38 -4.94 -17.45
C ALA A 256 30.69 -3.45 -17.20
N LYS A 257 29.88 -2.76 -16.40
CA LYS A 257 30.07 -1.34 -16.06
C LYS A 257 31.05 -1.12 -14.91
N TYR A 258 30.99 -1.95 -13.87
CA TYR A 258 31.68 -1.74 -12.60
C TYR A 258 32.82 -2.73 -12.32
N GLY A 259 32.96 -3.78 -13.14
CA GLY A 259 33.91 -4.87 -12.94
C GLY A 259 33.34 -6.00 -12.07
N THR A 260 33.87 -7.21 -12.25
CA THR A 260 33.43 -8.41 -11.53
C THR A 260 33.81 -8.44 -10.06
N ASP A 261 34.82 -7.66 -9.67
CA ASP A 261 35.21 -7.48 -8.26
C ASP A 261 34.15 -6.71 -7.47
N VAL A 262 33.41 -5.82 -8.16
CA VAL A 262 32.31 -5.04 -7.57
C VAL A 262 30.99 -5.80 -7.70
N VAL A 263 30.75 -6.44 -8.86
CA VAL A 263 29.53 -7.21 -9.12
C VAL A 263 29.89 -8.61 -9.61
N PRO A 264 29.96 -9.60 -8.70
CA PRO A 264 30.25 -11.00 -9.07
C PRO A 264 29.20 -11.55 -10.04
N LEU A 265 29.64 -12.36 -11.02
CA LEU A 265 28.75 -12.91 -12.05
C LEU A 265 27.92 -14.13 -11.59
N ASP A 266 28.32 -14.76 -10.49
CA ASP A 266 27.72 -15.94 -9.87
C ASP A 266 27.11 -15.65 -8.49
N GLY A 267 27.27 -14.43 -7.98
CA GLY A 267 26.78 -13.99 -6.67
C GLY A 267 25.54 -13.09 -6.72
N PRO A 268 25.04 -12.68 -5.54
CA PRO A 268 23.99 -11.67 -5.43
C PRO A 268 24.50 -10.28 -5.87
N ILE A 269 23.58 -9.42 -6.33
CA ILE A 269 23.90 -8.03 -6.71
C ILE A 269 24.04 -7.19 -5.43
N PRO A 270 25.07 -6.35 -5.28
CA PRO A 270 25.15 -5.41 -4.16
C PRO A 270 23.98 -4.41 -4.18
N GLY A 271 23.24 -4.30 -3.06
CA GLY A 271 21.99 -3.54 -3.01
C GLY A 271 22.08 -2.04 -3.33
N HIS A 272 23.25 -1.43 -3.18
CA HIS A 272 23.48 0.00 -3.46
C HIS A 272 23.56 0.36 -4.96
N LEU A 273 23.63 -0.61 -5.87
CA LEU A 273 23.89 -0.36 -7.31
C LEU A 273 22.62 -0.35 -8.18
N LEU A 274 21.44 -0.46 -7.58
CA LEU A 274 20.19 -0.72 -8.30
C LEU A 274 19.31 0.53 -8.46
N GLY A 275 19.89 1.73 -8.33
CA GLY A 275 19.22 3.00 -8.65
C GLY A 275 18.15 3.44 -7.64
N ASN A 276 18.02 2.72 -6.53
CA ASN A 276 17.02 2.96 -5.48
C ASN A 276 17.62 2.59 -4.13
N MET A 277 17.32 3.36 -3.08
CA MET A 277 17.86 3.18 -1.72
C MET A 277 17.68 1.74 -1.18
N TRP A 278 16.57 1.09 -1.50
CA TRP A 278 16.26 -0.25 -1.04
C TRP A 278 16.40 -1.32 -2.13
N ALA A 279 16.84 -0.97 -3.33
CA ALA A 279 16.81 -1.86 -4.50
C ALA A 279 15.42 -2.51 -4.74
N GLN A 280 14.34 -1.81 -4.40
CA GLN A 280 12.98 -2.32 -4.60
C GLN A 280 12.50 -2.16 -6.04
N GLN A 281 13.06 -1.21 -6.78
CA GLN A 281 12.76 -0.89 -8.17
C GLN A 281 14.06 -0.48 -8.84
N TRP A 282 14.28 -0.93 -10.06
CA TRP A 282 15.54 -0.82 -10.78
C TRP A 282 15.43 0.08 -12.02
N GLY A 283 14.30 0.76 -12.18
CA GLY A 283 14.04 1.63 -13.31
C GLY A 283 15.09 2.71 -13.56
N ASN A 284 15.64 3.25 -12.48
CA ASN A 284 16.61 4.36 -12.52
C ASN A 284 17.96 3.97 -13.11
N ILE A 285 18.24 2.68 -13.32
CA ILE A 285 19.48 2.21 -13.99
C ILE A 285 19.22 1.74 -15.43
N TYR A 286 18.08 2.09 -16.01
CA TYR A 286 17.74 1.71 -17.39
C TYR A 286 18.83 2.10 -18.39
N ASP A 287 19.49 3.25 -18.23
CA ASP A 287 20.63 3.70 -19.04
C ASP A 287 21.80 2.70 -19.07
N LEU A 288 21.99 1.89 -18.02
CA LEU A 288 23.05 0.90 -17.94
C LEU A 288 22.64 -0.45 -18.56
N VAL A 289 21.37 -0.82 -18.38
CA VAL A 289 20.89 -2.18 -18.65
C VAL A 289 20.06 -2.30 -19.92
N GLY A 290 19.55 -1.19 -20.44
CA GLY A 290 18.81 -1.12 -21.68
C GLY A 290 19.70 -1.19 -22.93
N PRO A 291 19.09 -1.40 -24.11
CA PRO A 291 19.81 -1.31 -25.38
C PRO A 291 20.47 0.07 -25.54
N PRO A 292 21.76 0.14 -25.94
CA PRO A 292 22.47 1.42 -26.04
C PRO A 292 21.76 2.42 -26.97
N GLY A 293 21.54 3.64 -26.47
CA GLY A 293 20.95 4.74 -27.24
C GLY A 293 19.43 4.62 -27.50
N ARG A 294 18.73 3.63 -26.94
CA ARG A 294 17.28 3.46 -27.13
C ARG A 294 16.50 3.82 -25.86
N ALA A 295 15.73 4.89 -25.94
CA ALA A 295 14.85 5.35 -24.86
C ALA A 295 13.61 4.45 -24.71
N PRO A 296 13.04 4.31 -23.50
CA PRO A 296 11.82 3.56 -23.29
C PRO A 296 10.61 4.33 -23.81
N GLY A 297 10.18 4.01 -25.04
CA GLY A 297 8.93 4.50 -25.62
C GLY A 297 9.00 5.91 -26.20
N TYR A 298 7.91 6.67 -26.03
CA TYR A 298 7.65 7.97 -26.65
C TYR A 298 7.58 9.10 -25.60
N ASP A 299 7.79 10.35 -26.02
CA ASP A 299 7.71 11.53 -25.14
C ASP A 299 6.25 11.96 -24.88
N LEU A 300 5.57 11.28 -23.95
CA LEU A 300 4.19 11.63 -23.58
C LEU A 300 4.07 13.06 -23.03
N ALA A 301 5.07 13.54 -22.29
CA ALA A 301 5.05 14.90 -21.76
C ALA A 301 5.07 15.94 -22.88
N GLY A 302 5.92 15.73 -23.90
CA GLY A 302 5.94 16.53 -25.12
C GLY A 302 4.61 16.49 -25.88
N LEU A 303 3.98 15.31 -26.00
CA LEU A 303 2.68 15.16 -26.68
C LEU A 303 1.55 15.90 -25.93
N LEU A 304 1.50 15.78 -24.60
CA LEU A 304 0.53 16.51 -23.76
C LEU A 304 0.70 18.03 -23.90
N LYS A 305 1.94 18.52 -23.87
CA LYS A 305 2.26 19.94 -24.08
C LYS A 305 1.88 20.42 -25.48
N ALA A 306 2.18 19.66 -26.52
CA ALA A 306 1.81 19.98 -27.90
C ALA A 306 0.29 20.06 -28.09
N LYS A 307 -0.47 19.24 -27.35
CA LYS A 307 -1.94 19.27 -27.30
C LYS A 307 -2.52 20.33 -26.37
N LYS A 308 -1.67 21.08 -25.66
CA LYS A 308 -2.06 22.08 -24.66
C LYS A 308 -2.93 21.47 -23.55
N THR A 309 -2.66 20.22 -23.19
CA THR A 309 -3.34 19.53 -22.09
C THR A 309 -2.84 20.09 -20.76
N ASP A 310 -3.76 20.62 -19.95
CA ASP A 310 -3.51 21.01 -18.57
C ASP A 310 -3.88 19.87 -17.59
N ALA A 311 -3.68 20.09 -16.28
CA ALA A 311 -3.95 19.10 -15.25
C ALA A 311 -5.41 18.62 -15.27
N ILE A 312 -6.38 19.52 -15.48
CA ILE A 312 -7.79 19.19 -15.61
C ILE A 312 -8.01 18.34 -16.86
N GLY A 313 -7.35 18.66 -17.97
CA GLY A 313 -7.34 17.87 -19.19
C GLY A 313 -6.83 16.44 -18.98
N MET A 314 -5.79 16.24 -18.17
CA MET A 314 -5.30 14.90 -17.81
C MET A 314 -6.38 14.11 -17.05
N VAL A 315 -7.06 14.74 -16.08
CA VAL A 315 -8.18 14.10 -15.35
C VAL A 315 -9.35 13.78 -16.29
N LYS A 316 -9.63 14.63 -17.28
CA LYS A 316 -10.65 14.34 -18.31
C LYS A 316 -10.27 13.17 -19.21
N TYR A 317 -8.99 12.98 -19.54
CA TYR A 317 -8.55 11.76 -20.23
C TYR A 317 -8.82 10.52 -19.38
N GLY A 318 -8.48 10.58 -18.09
CA GLY A 318 -8.77 9.50 -17.15
C GLY A 318 -10.26 9.19 -17.04
N GLU A 319 -11.13 10.19 -16.82
CA GLU A 319 -12.58 10.00 -16.80
C GLU A 319 -13.09 9.45 -18.14
N GLY A 320 -12.57 9.97 -19.26
CA GLY A 320 -12.87 9.50 -20.62
C GLY A 320 -12.60 8.00 -20.78
N PHE A 321 -11.53 7.49 -20.16
CA PHE A 321 -11.24 6.07 -20.16
C PHE A 321 -12.35 5.26 -19.50
N PHE A 322 -12.71 5.57 -18.25
CA PHE A 322 -13.74 4.82 -17.52
C PHE A 322 -15.13 4.97 -18.13
N THR A 323 -15.51 6.17 -18.56
CA THR A 323 -16.80 6.40 -19.23
C THR A 323 -16.90 5.67 -20.57
N SER A 324 -15.79 5.48 -21.30
CA SER A 324 -15.76 4.64 -22.50
C SER A 324 -16.12 3.17 -22.24
N LEU A 325 -15.85 2.68 -21.02
CA LEU A 325 -16.24 1.36 -20.55
C LEU A 325 -17.70 1.29 -20.09
N GLY A 326 -18.42 2.42 -20.10
CA GLY A 326 -19.83 2.48 -19.68
C GLY A 326 -20.03 2.79 -18.19
N PHE A 327 -19.01 3.29 -17.49
CA PHE A 327 -19.21 3.91 -16.17
C PHE A 327 -19.90 5.27 -16.34
N ALA A 328 -20.68 5.69 -15.33
CA ALA A 328 -21.25 7.03 -15.29
C ALA A 328 -20.16 8.08 -15.05
N SER A 329 -20.27 9.25 -15.69
CA SER A 329 -19.36 10.38 -15.47
C SER A 329 -19.25 10.77 -14.00
N LEU A 330 -18.11 11.37 -13.62
CA LEU A 330 -17.91 11.95 -12.30
C LEU A 330 -18.85 13.17 -12.14
N PRO A 331 -19.42 13.40 -10.94
CA PRO A 331 -20.39 14.46 -10.72
C PRO A 331 -19.72 15.81 -10.84
N GLU A 332 -20.52 16.85 -11.06
CA GLU A 332 -20.02 18.22 -11.08
C GLU A 332 -19.30 18.60 -9.77
N THR A 333 -19.71 18.00 -8.64
CA THR A 333 -19.05 18.18 -7.33
C THR A 333 -17.60 17.69 -7.33
N PHE A 334 -17.27 16.61 -8.04
CA PHE A 334 -15.90 16.11 -8.17
C PHE A 334 -14.98 17.20 -8.73
N TRP A 335 -15.40 17.84 -9.82
CA TRP A 335 -14.62 18.90 -10.48
C TRP A 335 -14.51 20.16 -9.63
N LYS A 336 -15.56 20.50 -8.88
CA LYS A 336 -15.59 21.69 -8.01
C LYS A 336 -14.80 21.52 -6.71
N ARG A 337 -14.70 20.29 -6.19
CA ARG A 337 -14.19 20.03 -4.83
C ARG A 337 -12.84 19.32 -4.80
N SER A 338 -12.38 18.76 -5.91
CA SER A 338 -11.06 18.13 -6.01
C SER A 338 -9.91 19.15 -6.00
N LEU A 339 -8.76 18.74 -5.50
CA LEU A 339 -7.50 19.46 -5.67
C LEU A 339 -6.73 18.78 -6.80
N ILE A 340 -6.83 19.35 -7.99
CA ILE A 340 -6.20 18.87 -9.23
C ILE A 340 -4.90 19.66 -9.52
N VAL A 341 -4.84 20.91 -9.06
CA VAL A 341 -3.72 21.83 -9.26
C VAL A 341 -3.24 22.29 -7.89
N ARG A 342 -1.92 22.32 -7.70
CA ARG A 342 -1.33 22.84 -6.46
C ARG A 342 -1.71 24.32 -6.27
N PRO A 343 -2.35 24.68 -5.14
CA PRO A 343 -2.65 26.08 -4.85
C PRO A 343 -1.36 26.88 -4.61
N ARG A 344 -1.39 28.18 -4.93
CA ARG A 344 -0.26 29.10 -4.71
C ARG A 344 -0.28 29.74 -3.32
N ASP A 345 -1.43 29.73 -2.66
CA ASP A 345 -1.75 30.52 -1.47
C ASP A 345 -1.76 29.71 -0.17
N ARG A 346 -1.50 28.39 -0.23
CA ARG A 346 -1.48 27.51 0.94
C ARG A 346 -0.69 26.23 0.72
N ASP A 347 -0.28 25.62 1.82
CA ASP A 347 0.34 24.30 1.84
C ASP A 347 -0.69 23.17 1.83
N VAL A 348 -0.36 22.10 1.10
CA VAL A 348 -1.23 20.94 0.88
C VAL A 348 -0.41 19.65 0.80
N VAL A 349 -1.05 18.52 1.10
CA VAL A 349 -0.47 17.20 0.89
C VAL A 349 -0.57 16.85 -0.60
N CYS A 350 0.53 16.94 -1.35
CA CYS A 350 0.52 16.73 -2.81
C CYS A 350 0.46 15.26 -3.26
N HIS A 351 0.77 14.30 -2.38
CA HIS A 351 0.69 12.87 -2.71
C HIS A 351 -0.70 12.52 -3.23
N ALA A 352 -0.75 11.83 -4.37
CA ALA A 352 -2.00 11.45 -5.03
C ALA A 352 -2.89 10.61 -4.11
N SER A 353 -4.20 10.87 -4.15
CA SER A 353 -5.19 10.10 -3.38
C SER A 353 -6.60 10.37 -3.90
N ALA A 354 -7.45 9.35 -3.83
CA ALA A 354 -8.87 9.41 -4.14
C ALA A 354 -9.72 9.29 -2.86
N TRP A 355 -10.82 10.03 -2.82
CA TRP A 355 -11.62 10.22 -1.61
C TRP A 355 -13.09 10.09 -1.93
N ASP A 356 -13.80 9.30 -1.12
CA ASP A 356 -15.26 9.35 -1.01
C ASP A 356 -15.61 9.95 0.35
N VAL A 357 -15.90 11.27 0.37
CA VAL A 357 -15.96 12.04 1.62
C VAL A 357 -17.26 11.79 2.38
N ASP A 358 -18.35 11.41 1.70
CA ASP A 358 -19.63 11.07 2.32
C ASP A 358 -19.96 9.58 2.27
N ASN A 359 -19.06 8.77 1.72
CA ASN A 359 -19.23 7.34 1.45
C ASN A 359 -20.35 7.04 0.43
N VAL A 360 -20.81 8.03 -0.33
CA VAL A 360 -21.91 7.91 -1.28
C VAL A 360 -21.52 8.44 -2.67
N ASP A 361 -21.40 9.76 -2.85
CA ASP A 361 -21.09 10.34 -4.16
C ASP A 361 -20.30 11.66 -4.08
N ASP A 362 -19.81 12.06 -2.91
CA ASP A 362 -18.85 13.17 -2.74
C ASP A 362 -17.42 12.69 -3.03
N LEU A 363 -17.23 12.23 -4.27
CA LEU A 363 -15.96 11.76 -4.80
C LEU A 363 -15.01 12.92 -5.08
N ARG A 364 -13.73 12.75 -4.77
CA ARG A 364 -12.69 13.77 -4.98
C ARG A 364 -11.35 13.12 -5.30
N ILE A 365 -10.52 13.83 -6.06
CA ILE A 365 -9.09 13.54 -6.19
C ILE A 365 -8.27 14.66 -5.54
N LYS A 366 -7.19 14.30 -4.85
CA LYS A 366 -6.20 15.23 -4.31
C LYS A 366 -4.83 14.86 -4.85
N MET A 367 -4.37 15.61 -5.84
CA MET A 367 -3.11 15.41 -6.54
C MET A 367 -2.58 16.74 -7.08
N CYS A 368 -1.31 17.03 -6.85
CA CYS A 368 -0.63 18.18 -7.46
C CYS A 368 -0.10 17.79 -8.85
N ILE A 369 -0.98 17.76 -9.84
CA ILE A 369 -0.66 17.20 -11.15
C ILE A 369 0.36 18.05 -11.90
N GLU A 370 1.44 17.41 -12.32
CA GLU A 370 2.43 17.89 -13.27
C GLU A 370 2.19 17.29 -14.66
N ILE A 371 2.49 18.05 -15.72
CA ILE A 371 2.23 17.63 -17.10
C ILE A 371 3.35 16.68 -17.58
N ASN A 372 3.28 15.44 -17.14
CA ASN A 372 4.25 14.39 -17.46
C ASN A 372 3.57 13.01 -17.62
N ALA A 373 4.37 11.99 -17.99
CA ALA A 373 3.87 10.64 -18.25
C ALA A 373 3.45 9.88 -16.98
N GLU A 374 4.19 10.07 -15.89
CA GLU A 374 3.93 9.43 -14.59
C GLU A 374 2.57 9.86 -14.06
N ASP A 375 2.33 11.17 -13.97
CA ASP A 375 1.08 11.73 -13.49
C ASP A 375 -0.09 11.41 -14.41
N PHE A 376 0.14 11.26 -15.72
CA PHE A 376 -0.90 10.79 -16.64
C PHE A 376 -1.39 9.40 -16.26
N VAL A 377 -0.48 8.50 -15.90
CA VAL A 377 -0.80 7.15 -15.43
C VAL A 377 -1.42 7.21 -14.03
N THR A 378 -0.84 7.96 -13.11
CA THR A 378 -1.34 8.13 -11.73
C THR A 378 -2.78 8.65 -11.71
N VAL A 379 -3.14 9.59 -12.59
CA VAL A 379 -4.53 10.04 -12.73
C VAL A 379 -5.48 8.89 -13.05
N HIS A 380 -5.11 7.96 -13.94
CA HIS A 380 -5.96 6.80 -14.25
C HIS A 380 -6.05 5.84 -13.06
N HIS A 381 -4.95 5.68 -12.31
CA HIS A 381 -4.93 4.89 -11.08
C HIS A 381 -5.90 5.46 -10.03
N GLU A 382 -5.77 6.76 -9.70
CA GLU A 382 -6.61 7.42 -8.69
C GLU A 382 -8.09 7.49 -9.08
N LEU A 383 -8.38 7.65 -10.38
CA LEU A 383 -9.76 7.55 -10.83
C LEU A 383 -10.30 6.13 -10.68
N GLY A 384 -9.46 5.10 -10.83
CA GLY A 384 -9.84 3.71 -10.51
C GLY A 384 -10.40 3.56 -9.10
N HIS A 385 -9.78 4.19 -8.10
CA HIS A 385 -10.29 4.25 -6.73
C HIS A 385 -11.65 4.96 -6.64
N ASN A 386 -11.81 6.13 -7.25
CA ASN A 386 -13.10 6.86 -7.25
C ASN A 386 -14.24 6.04 -7.90
N PHE A 387 -13.96 5.38 -9.03
CA PHE A 387 -14.95 4.53 -9.70
C PHE A 387 -15.27 3.27 -8.89
N TYR A 388 -14.29 2.72 -8.15
CA TYR A 388 -14.53 1.62 -7.22
C TYR A 388 -15.39 2.08 -6.03
N GLN A 389 -15.04 3.21 -5.41
CA GLN A 389 -15.79 3.85 -4.32
C GLN A 389 -17.26 4.03 -4.67
N ARG A 390 -17.54 4.61 -5.84
CA ARG A 390 -18.91 4.71 -6.35
C ARG A 390 -19.58 3.36 -6.50
N ALA A 391 -18.90 2.36 -7.06
CA ALA A 391 -19.53 1.09 -7.40
C ALA A 391 -20.11 0.36 -6.18
N TYR A 392 -19.43 0.41 -5.03
CA TYR A 392 -19.90 -0.24 -3.80
C TYR A 392 -20.66 0.70 -2.85
N ASN A 393 -20.97 1.94 -3.24
CA ASN A 393 -21.54 2.95 -2.34
C ASN A 393 -22.93 2.60 -1.76
N GLN A 394 -23.61 1.60 -2.32
CA GLN A 394 -24.88 1.06 -1.82
C GLN A 394 -24.72 -0.10 -0.82
N GLN A 395 -23.50 -0.60 -0.62
CA GLN A 395 -23.23 -1.64 0.35
C GLN A 395 -23.38 -1.12 1.79
N PRO A 396 -23.64 -1.99 2.78
CA PRO A 396 -23.38 -1.69 4.19
C PRO A 396 -21.98 -1.12 4.38
N PHE A 397 -21.80 -0.18 5.32
CA PHE A 397 -20.54 0.53 5.52
C PHE A 397 -19.33 -0.39 5.67
N LEU A 398 -19.47 -1.50 6.40
CA LEU A 398 -18.38 -2.47 6.59
C LEU A 398 -17.93 -3.14 5.29
N TYR A 399 -18.74 -3.10 4.23
CA TYR A 399 -18.44 -3.64 2.91
C TYR A 399 -17.99 -2.57 1.90
N ARG A 400 -17.96 -1.28 2.28
CA ARG A 400 -17.52 -0.16 1.41
C ARG A 400 -15.99 -0.05 1.36
N THR A 401 -15.35 -1.11 0.89
CA THR A 401 -13.92 -1.19 0.64
C THR A 401 -13.66 -2.24 -0.44
N GLY A 402 -12.42 -2.36 -0.91
CA GLY A 402 -12.05 -3.41 -1.85
C GLY A 402 -12.21 -4.82 -1.25
N ALA A 403 -12.28 -5.84 -2.10
CA ALA A 403 -12.38 -7.23 -1.62
C ALA A 403 -11.24 -7.61 -0.65
N ASN A 404 -10.06 -7.04 -0.87
CA ASN A 404 -8.98 -6.85 0.09
C ASN A 404 -8.13 -5.65 -0.34
N ASP A 405 -7.08 -5.31 0.43
CA ASP A 405 -6.22 -4.15 0.13
C ASP A 405 -5.45 -4.30 -1.19
N GLY A 406 -5.02 -5.51 -1.56
CA GLY A 406 -4.40 -5.80 -2.86
C GLY A 406 -5.33 -5.57 -4.04
N PHE A 407 -6.63 -5.86 -3.92
CA PHE A 407 -7.62 -5.59 -4.97
C PHE A 407 -7.78 -4.09 -5.22
N HIS A 408 -7.87 -3.30 -4.14
CA HIS A 408 -8.06 -1.86 -4.23
C HIS A 408 -6.93 -1.22 -5.06
N GLU A 409 -5.69 -1.56 -4.73
CA GLU A 409 -4.49 -1.11 -5.45
C GLU A 409 -4.40 -1.66 -6.89
N ALA A 410 -4.86 -2.89 -7.12
CA ALA A 410 -4.73 -3.55 -8.42
C ALA A 410 -5.60 -2.94 -9.53
N ILE A 411 -6.77 -2.38 -9.21
CA ILE A 411 -7.76 -1.97 -10.21
C ILE A 411 -7.29 -0.77 -11.02
N GLY A 412 -6.82 0.27 -10.34
CA GLY A 412 -6.25 1.45 -10.99
C GLY A 412 -5.08 1.06 -11.90
N ASP A 413 -4.20 0.18 -11.40
CA ASP A 413 -3.06 -0.34 -12.14
C ASP A 413 -3.46 -1.22 -13.34
N ALA A 414 -4.47 -2.08 -13.20
CA ALA A 414 -4.95 -2.95 -14.28
C ALA A 414 -5.52 -2.15 -15.45
N VAL A 415 -6.19 -1.04 -15.13
CA VAL A 415 -6.67 -0.06 -16.11
C VAL A 415 -5.50 0.71 -16.72
N ALA A 416 -4.54 1.14 -15.90
CA ALA A 416 -3.34 1.83 -16.37
C ALA A 416 -2.50 1.00 -17.36
N LEU A 417 -2.49 -0.33 -17.25
CA LEU A 417 -1.86 -1.21 -18.25
C LEU A 417 -2.46 -1.08 -19.66
N SER A 418 -3.69 -0.55 -19.78
CA SER A 418 -4.32 -0.26 -21.08
C SER A 418 -3.92 1.10 -21.67
N ILE A 419 -3.05 1.86 -21.00
CA ILE A 419 -2.48 3.11 -21.54
C ILE A 419 -1.37 2.75 -22.55
N THR A 420 -1.78 2.13 -23.65
CA THR A 420 -0.88 1.66 -24.72
C THR A 420 -0.70 2.74 -25.80
N PRO A 421 0.32 2.64 -26.65
CA PRO A 421 0.42 3.51 -27.82
C PRO A 421 -0.85 3.51 -28.69
N GLN A 422 -1.52 2.36 -28.83
CA GLN A 422 -2.78 2.26 -29.56
C GLN A 422 -3.91 3.05 -28.89
N TYR A 423 -3.98 3.03 -27.55
CA TYR A 423 -4.90 3.91 -26.82
C TYR A 423 -4.60 5.39 -27.09
N LEU A 424 -3.32 5.79 -27.00
CA LEU A 424 -2.94 7.19 -27.24
C LEU A 424 -3.26 7.67 -28.65
N VAL A 425 -3.19 6.78 -29.65
CA VAL A 425 -3.66 7.07 -31.01
C VAL A 425 -5.17 7.31 -31.02
N LYS A 426 -5.96 6.43 -30.39
CA LYS A 426 -7.43 6.54 -30.33
C LYS A 426 -7.90 7.85 -29.68
N ILE A 427 -7.19 8.33 -28.65
CA ILE A 427 -7.51 9.61 -27.98
C ILE A 427 -6.80 10.81 -28.62
N GLY A 428 -6.10 10.60 -29.74
CA GLY A 428 -5.48 11.65 -30.54
C GLY A 428 -4.24 12.30 -29.92
N LEU A 429 -3.63 11.71 -28.88
CA LEU A 429 -2.37 12.19 -28.29
C LEU A 429 -1.16 11.76 -29.11
N LEU A 430 -1.20 10.55 -29.68
CA LEU A 430 -0.12 10.00 -30.52
C LEU A 430 -0.61 9.90 -31.98
N PRO A 431 0.18 10.31 -32.99
CA PRO A 431 -0.26 10.23 -34.39
C PRO A 431 -0.33 8.78 -34.90
N THR A 432 0.65 7.95 -34.56
CA THR A 432 0.77 6.55 -34.98
C THR A 432 1.43 5.73 -33.88
N ALA A 433 0.97 4.49 -33.66
CA ALA A 433 1.59 3.58 -32.71
C ALA A 433 2.94 3.06 -33.25
N PRO A 434 3.99 2.92 -32.41
CA PRO A 434 5.23 2.24 -32.77
C PRO A 434 4.99 0.78 -33.18
N LYS A 435 5.94 0.18 -33.89
CA LYS A 435 5.87 -1.24 -34.24
C LYS A 435 6.20 -2.09 -33.01
N ALA A 436 5.53 -3.23 -32.84
CA ALA A 436 5.71 -4.12 -31.69
C ALA A 436 7.15 -4.65 -31.47
N GLN A 437 8.00 -4.57 -32.51
CA GLN A 437 9.42 -4.98 -32.47
C GLN A 437 10.29 -3.98 -31.69
N ASP A 438 9.73 -2.80 -31.39
CA ASP A 438 10.37 -1.68 -30.66
C ASP A 438 9.88 -1.59 -29.20
N ASP A 439 9.17 -2.60 -28.70
CA ASP A 439 8.58 -2.57 -27.35
C ASP A 439 9.51 -3.12 -26.25
N VAL A 440 10.68 -3.66 -26.60
CA VAL A 440 11.63 -4.24 -25.62
C VAL A 440 12.07 -3.19 -24.60
N GLU A 441 12.34 -1.97 -25.05
CA GLU A 441 12.75 -0.85 -24.21
C GLU A 441 11.68 -0.52 -23.16
N PHE A 442 10.41 -0.45 -23.60
CA PHE A 442 9.26 -0.23 -22.75
C PHE A 442 9.06 -1.39 -21.75
N LEU A 443 9.06 -2.63 -22.25
CA LEU A 443 8.86 -3.82 -21.43
C LEU A 443 9.99 -3.98 -20.41
N LEU A 444 11.24 -3.72 -20.79
CA LEU A 444 12.39 -3.77 -19.87
C LEU A 444 12.25 -2.71 -18.79
N ARG A 445 11.93 -1.46 -19.16
CA ARG A 445 11.70 -0.37 -18.19
C ARG A 445 10.58 -0.73 -17.21
N MET A 446 9.49 -1.32 -17.69
CA MET A 446 8.40 -1.78 -16.84
C MET A 446 8.79 -2.98 -15.97
N ALA A 447 9.53 -3.95 -16.50
CA ALA A 447 9.99 -5.11 -15.72
C ALA A 447 10.94 -4.70 -14.60
N LEU A 448 11.81 -3.71 -14.84
CA LEU A 448 12.68 -3.12 -13.81
C LEU A 448 11.91 -2.46 -12.66
N ASP A 449 10.66 -2.02 -12.86
CA ASP A 449 9.83 -1.47 -11.78
C ASP A 449 8.86 -2.50 -11.19
N LYS A 450 8.15 -3.24 -12.04
CA LYS A 450 7.05 -4.13 -11.62
C LYS A 450 7.54 -5.52 -11.25
N VAL A 451 8.40 -6.13 -12.06
CA VAL A 451 8.91 -7.49 -11.83
C VAL A 451 10.02 -7.49 -10.78
N ALA A 452 10.94 -6.52 -10.83
CA ALA A 452 12.02 -6.41 -9.86
C ALA A 452 11.53 -6.12 -8.43
N PHE A 453 10.34 -5.51 -8.32
CA PHE A 453 9.69 -5.21 -7.05
C PHE A 453 9.11 -6.44 -6.35
N LEU A 454 8.54 -7.40 -7.08
CA LEU A 454 7.84 -8.55 -6.51
C LEU A 454 8.59 -9.25 -5.36
N PRO A 455 9.88 -9.64 -5.50
CA PRO A 455 10.57 -10.31 -4.41
C PRO A 455 10.78 -9.39 -3.19
N PHE A 456 10.94 -8.07 -3.37
CA PHE A 456 10.97 -7.12 -2.25
C PHE A 456 9.59 -6.96 -1.61
N GLY A 457 8.54 -6.80 -2.42
CA GLY A 457 7.14 -6.75 -2.00
C GLY A 457 6.74 -7.93 -1.13
N LEU A 458 7.25 -9.12 -1.47
CA LEU A 458 7.06 -10.36 -0.73
C LEU A 458 7.86 -10.40 0.59
N LEU A 459 9.17 -10.14 0.53
CA LEU A 459 10.06 -10.46 1.65
C LEU A 459 9.83 -9.58 2.88
N VAL A 460 9.38 -8.33 2.69
CA VAL A 460 9.18 -7.38 3.81
C VAL A 460 8.20 -7.95 4.83
N ASP A 461 7.08 -8.48 4.35
CA ASP A 461 6.07 -9.07 5.24
C ASP A 461 6.37 -10.50 5.63
N GLN A 462 7.04 -11.29 4.78
CA GLN A 462 7.60 -12.57 5.24
C GLN A 462 8.52 -12.38 6.46
N TRP A 463 9.36 -11.34 6.45
CA TRP A 463 10.19 -10.98 7.59
C TRP A 463 9.33 -10.52 8.78
N ARG A 464 8.40 -9.57 8.60
CA ARG A 464 7.57 -9.06 9.70
C ARG A 464 6.68 -10.11 10.33
N TRP A 465 6.09 -11.00 9.54
CA TRP A 465 5.28 -12.10 10.03
C TRP A 465 6.07 -13.04 10.94
N LYS A 466 7.32 -13.34 10.58
CA LYS A 466 8.23 -14.15 11.39
C LYS A 466 8.73 -13.41 12.64
N VAL A 467 8.84 -12.08 12.59
CA VAL A 467 9.09 -11.26 13.78
C VAL A 467 7.89 -11.30 14.73
N PHE A 468 6.68 -11.13 14.20
CA PHE A 468 5.45 -11.11 15.00
C PHE A 468 5.11 -12.48 15.59
N SER A 469 5.34 -13.58 14.86
CA SER A 469 5.15 -14.93 15.41
C SER A 469 6.21 -15.31 16.46
N GLY A 470 7.32 -14.57 16.53
CA GLY A 470 8.48 -14.87 17.38
C GLY A 470 9.47 -15.87 16.79
N GLU A 471 9.27 -16.32 15.54
CA GLU A 471 10.21 -17.19 14.82
C GLU A 471 11.59 -16.51 14.65
N ILE A 472 11.61 -15.19 14.40
CA ILE A 472 12.84 -14.39 14.38
C ILE A 472 12.97 -13.62 15.71
N PRO A 473 13.91 -13.99 16.60
CA PRO A 473 14.16 -13.22 17.81
C PRO A 473 14.88 -11.88 17.50
N PRO A 474 14.79 -10.86 18.38
CA PRO A 474 15.39 -9.53 18.17
C PRO A 474 16.89 -9.54 17.83
N ALA A 475 17.64 -10.49 18.38
CA ALA A 475 19.06 -10.68 18.09
C ALA A 475 19.34 -11.04 16.61
N GLN A 476 18.36 -11.61 15.90
CA GLN A 476 18.49 -12.09 14.53
C GLN A 476 17.78 -11.21 13.50
N TYR A 477 17.13 -10.10 13.90
CA TYR A 477 16.38 -9.22 13.01
C TYR A 477 17.12 -8.88 11.72
N ASN A 478 18.36 -8.38 11.83
CA ASN A 478 19.12 -7.96 10.65
C ASN A 478 19.63 -9.13 9.80
N ALA A 479 20.10 -10.20 10.45
CA ALA A 479 20.60 -11.37 9.75
C ALA A 479 19.48 -12.06 8.95
N ALA A 480 18.29 -12.21 9.55
CA ALA A 480 17.13 -12.79 8.88
C ALA A 480 16.60 -11.89 7.75
N TRP A 481 16.66 -10.56 7.91
CA TRP A 481 16.33 -9.62 6.84
C TRP A 481 17.22 -9.85 5.61
N TRP A 482 18.54 -9.93 5.80
CA TRP A 482 19.48 -10.17 4.70
C TRP A 482 19.39 -11.58 4.11
N ALA A 483 19.14 -12.60 4.93
CA ALA A 483 18.88 -13.94 4.43
C ALA A 483 17.65 -13.99 3.50
N LEU A 484 16.57 -13.26 3.83
CA LEU A 484 15.39 -13.15 2.98
C LEU A 484 15.65 -12.30 1.73
N ARG A 485 16.42 -11.22 1.83
CA ARG A 485 16.89 -10.41 0.69
C ARG A 485 17.67 -11.26 -0.32
N GLU A 486 18.62 -12.06 0.16
CA GLU A 486 19.39 -12.94 -0.70
C GLU A 486 18.52 -14.06 -1.28
N LYS A 487 17.69 -14.72 -0.46
CA LYS A 487 16.80 -15.80 -0.90
C LYS A 487 15.84 -15.38 -2.00
N TYR A 488 15.15 -14.24 -1.83
CA TYR A 488 14.08 -13.82 -2.73
C TYR A 488 14.56 -12.91 -3.84
N GLN A 489 15.45 -11.95 -3.56
CA GLN A 489 15.94 -10.99 -4.56
C GLN A 489 17.29 -11.36 -5.16
N GLY A 490 18.09 -12.25 -4.54
CA GLY A 490 19.49 -12.39 -4.93
C GLY A 490 20.24 -11.06 -4.82
N VAL A 491 19.92 -10.27 -3.79
CA VAL A 491 20.56 -8.98 -3.47
C VAL A 491 21.20 -9.09 -2.10
N ALA A 492 22.47 -8.70 -2.01
CA ALA A 492 23.25 -8.76 -0.78
C ALA A 492 23.47 -7.37 -0.17
N ALA A 493 23.79 -7.38 1.12
CA ALA A 493 24.38 -6.22 1.77
C ALA A 493 25.68 -5.88 1.06
N PRO A 494 25.95 -4.59 0.76
CA PRO A 494 27.13 -4.23 0.00
C PRO A 494 28.43 -4.28 0.82
N GLY A 495 28.31 -4.45 2.14
CA GLY A 495 29.42 -4.65 3.06
C GLY A 495 28.94 -5.27 4.38
N PRO A 496 29.87 -5.63 5.29
CA PRO A 496 29.53 -6.13 6.62
C PRO A 496 28.58 -5.18 7.36
N ARG A 497 27.58 -5.74 8.03
CA ARG A 497 26.64 -4.93 8.83
C ARG A 497 27.10 -4.86 10.29
N PRO A 498 26.99 -3.70 10.95
CA PRO A 498 27.22 -3.59 12.40
C PRO A 498 26.40 -4.61 13.19
N ALA A 499 26.90 -5.05 14.35
CA ALA A 499 26.22 -6.04 15.19
C ALA A 499 24.85 -5.56 15.72
N ASP A 500 24.69 -4.24 15.87
CA ASP A 500 23.48 -3.57 16.31
C ASP A 500 22.60 -3.08 15.14
N ALA A 501 22.99 -3.34 13.89
CA ALA A 501 22.26 -2.89 12.71
C ALA A 501 20.79 -3.35 12.73
N PHE A 502 19.93 -2.50 12.16
CA PHE A 502 18.52 -2.77 11.93
C PHE A 502 18.09 -2.17 10.60
N ASP A 503 18.62 -2.74 9.52
CA ASP A 503 18.48 -2.24 8.15
C ASP A 503 17.00 -2.24 7.69
N ALA A 504 16.18 -3.17 8.19
CA ALA A 504 14.73 -3.16 7.98
C ALA A 504 14.07 -1.85 8.47
N GLY A 505 14.56 -1.27 9.57
CA GLY A 505 14.08 0.01 10.10
C GLY A 505 14.35 1.21 9.19
N ALA A 506 15.28 1.09 8.25
CA ALA A 506 15.58 2.13 7.26
C ALA A 506 14.61 2.11 6.05
N LYS A 507 13.58 1.26 6.06
CA LYS A 507 12.48 1.25 5.08
C LYS A 507 11.19 1.74 5.71
N TYR A 508 10.65 2.87 5.25
CA TYR A 508 9.49 3.59 5.81
C TYR A 508 8.36 2.72 6.38
N HIS A 509 7.87 1.75 5.60
CA HIS A 509 6.73 0.91 5.95
C HIS A 509 6.95 0.08 7.23
N VAL A 510 8.19 -0.17 7.62
CA VAL A 510 8.55 -0.90 8.85
C VAL A 510 8.26 -0.03 10.09
N PRO A 511 8.93 1.13 10.32
CA PRO A 511 8.62 1.99 11.47
C PRO A 511 7.22 2.63 11.41
N ALA A 512 6.65 2.87 10.23
CA ALA A 512 5.28 3.39 10.06
C ALA A 512 4.20 2.29 10.16
N ASN A 513 4.58 1.05 10.45
CA ASN A 513 3.69 -0.11 10.58
C ASN A 513 2.65 -0.27 9.45
N THR A 514 3.06 -0.05 8.20
CA THR A 514 2.17 -0.18 7.04
C THR A 514 2.36 -1.57 6.40
N PRO A 515 1.32 -2.43 6.32
CA PRO A 515 1.41 -3.73 5.64
C PRO A 515 1.90 -3.60 4.19
N TYR A 516 2.71 -4.55 3.74
CA TYR A 516 3.46 -4.47 2.47
C TYR A 516 3.00 -5.49 1.43
N THR A 517 2.43 -6.64 1.85
CA THR A 517 1.94 -7.68 0.94
C THR A 517 0.89 -7.16 -0.04
N ARG A 518 0.14 -6.11 0.32
CA ARG A 518 -0.78 -5.42 -0.60
C ARG A 518 -0.13 -5.03 -1.93
N TYR A 519 1.11 -4.56 -1.90
CA TYR A 519 1.81 -4.14 -3.11
C TYR A 519 2.23 -5.35 -3.93
N PHE A 520 2.67 -6.45 -3.30
CA PHE A 520 2.94 -7.71 -4.00
C PHE A 520 1.69 -8.22 -4.70
N LEU A 521 0.55 -8.29 -4.00
CA LEU A 521 -0.71 -8.73 -4.58
C LEU A 521 -1.19 -7.82 -5.69
N ALA A 522 -1.08 -6.49 -5.52
CA ALA A 522 -1.45 -5.53 -6.55
C ALA A 522 -0.66 -5.74 -7.85
N HIS A 523 0.63 -6.05 -7.74
CA HIS A 523 1.50 -6.36 -8.88
C HIS A 523 1.20 -7.70 -9.54
N ILE A 524 0.54 -8.63 -8.85
CA ILE A 524 0.05 -9.89 -9.45
C ILE A 524 -1.32 -9.67 -10.11
N LEU A 525 -2.28 -9.18 -9.31
CA LEU A 525 -3.68 -9.04 -9.68
C LEU A 525 -3.86 -8.11 -10.87
N GLN A 526 -3.08 -7.02 -10.97
CA GLN A 526 -3.22 -6.08 -12.09
C GLN A 526 -3.03 -6.76 -13.46
N PHE A 527 -2.07 -7.67 -13.58
CA PHE A 527 -1.84 -8.40 -14.83
C PHE A 527 -2.86 -9.50 -15.05
N GLN A 528 -3.30 -10.21 -14.02
CA GLN A 528 -4.34 -11.23 -14.14
C GLN A 528 -5.68 -10.60 -14.58
N MET A 529 -6.07 -9.50 -13.94
CA MET A 529 -7.26 -8.73 -14.31
C MET A 529 -7.13 -8.17 -15.72
N HIS A 530 -5.98 -7.58 -16.07
CA HIS A 530 -5.72 -7.07 -17.42
C HIS A 530 -5.84 -8.18 -18.48
N ARG A 531 -5.18 -9.34 -18.26
CA ARG A 531 -5.29 -10.52 -19.14
C ARG A 531 -6.73 -10.93 -19.37
N ALA A 532 -7.52 -11.06 -18.31
CA ALA A 532 -8.90 -11.50 -18.44
C ALA A 532 -9.79 -10.45 -19.15
N MET A 533 -9.60 -9.16 -18.84
CA MET A 533 -10.29 -8.07 -19.52
C MET A 533 -9.93 -8.00 -21.01
N CYS A 534 -8.68 -8.23 -21.36
CA CYS A 534 -8.20 -8.29 -22.75
C CYS A 534 -8.78 -9.47 -23.53
N LYS A 535 -8.82 -10.66 -22.92
CA LYS A 535 -9.50 -11.83 -23.49
C LYS A 535 -10.98 -11.56 -23.71
N ALA A 536 -11.66 -10.96 -22.72
CA ALA A 536 -13.06 -10.57 -22.83
C ALA A 536 -13.29 -9.45 -23.87
N ALA A 537 -12.28 -8.62 -24.15
CA ALA A 537 -12.32 -7.62 -25.22
C ALA A 537 -12.10 -8.23 -26.62
N GLY A 538 -11.74 -9.51 -26.72
CA GLY A 538 -11.42 -10.18 -27.98
C GLY A 538 -10.04 -9.84 -28.53
N HIS A 539 -9.10 -9.39 -27.69
CA HIS A 539 -7.72 -9.12 -28.11
C HIS A 539 -6.97 -10.42 -28.43
N THR A 540 -6.25 -10.44 -29.55
CA THR A 540 -5.53 -11.64 -30.05
C THR A 540 -4.02 -11.44 -30.19
N GLY A 541 -3.52 -10.21 -30.02
CA GLY A 541 -2.09 -9.89 -30.10
C GLY A 541 -1.35 -10.10 -28.78
N PRO A 542 -0.06 -9.72 -28.70
CA PRO A 542 0.70 -9.72 -27.45
C PRO A 542 -0.04 -8.94 -26.36
N LEU A 543 -0.08 -9.48 -25.14
CA LEU A 543 -0.93 -8.95 -24.07
C LEU A 543 -0.60 -7.49 -23.74
N HIS A 544 0.67 -7.09 -23.78
CA HIS A 544 1.11 -5.72 -23.48
C HIS A 544 0.62 -4.65 -24.47
N THR A 545 0.10 -5.06 -25.62
CA THR A 545 -0.48 -4.14 -26.63
C THR A 545 -1.98 -3.95 -26.46
N CYS A 546 -2.61 -4.72 -25.56
CA CYS A 546 -4.04 -4.65 -25.34
C CYS A 546 -4.45 -3.33 -24.68
N SER A 547 -5.56 -2.76 -25.16
CA SER A 547 -6.27 -1.70 -24.46
C SER A 547 -7.76 -2.01 -24.44
N ILE A 548 -8.35 -1.98 -23.25
CA ILE A 548 -9.80 -2.22 -23.06
C ILE A 548 -10.67 -0.99 -23.35
N TYR A 549 -10.06 0.17 -23.62
CA TYR A 549 -10.75 1.43 -23.93
C TYR A 549 -11.88 1.25 -24.97
N GLY A 550 -13.07 1.76 -24.65
CA GLY A 550 -14.27 1.68 -25.47
C GLY A 550 -15.04 0.35 -25.39
N ASN A 551 -14.59 -0.62 -24.59
CA ASN A 551 -15.26 -1.91 -24.46
C ASN A 551 -16.27 -1.94 -23.31
N ARG A 552 -17.53 -1.65 -23.61
CA ARG A 552 -18.62 -1.65 -22.62
C ARG A 552 -18.93 -3.02 -22.01
N ALA A 553 -18.69 -4.11 -22.74
CA ALA A 553 -18.94 -5.46 -22.21
C ALA A 553 -17.93 -5.81 -21.11
N VAL A 554 -16.66 -5.46 -21.30
CA VAL A 554 -15.63 -5.54 -20.25
C VAL A 554 -15.97 -4.62 -19.09
N GLY A 555 -16.37 -3.38 -19.37
CA GLY A 555 -16.78 -2.43 -18.33
C GLY A 555 -17.94 -2.92 -17.48
N ALA A 556 -18.94 -3.60 -18.04
CA ALA A 556 -20.04 -4.20 -17.28
C ALA A 556 -19.56 -5.31 -16.33
N ARG A 557 -18.57 -6.12 -16.75
CA ARG A 557 -17.93 -7.13 -15.87
C ARG A 557 -17.15 -6.47 -14.74
N LEU A 558 -16.38 -5.43 -15.07
CA LEU A 558 -15.62 -4.67 -14.09
C LEU A 558 -16.57 -4.03 -13.05
N GLN A 559 -17.61 -3.30 -13.48
CA GLN A 559 -18.61 -2.72 -12.58
C GLN A 559 -19.27 -3.76 -11.67
N LYS A 560 -19.59 -4.95 -12.19
CA LYS A 560 -20.17 -6.04 -11.39
C LYS A 560 -19.24 -6.48 -10.27
N MET A 561 -17.94 -6.65 -10.55
CA MET A 561 -16.94 -7.00 -9.54
C MET A 561 -16.77 -5.87 -8.52
N LEU A 562 -16.65 -4.63 -8.99
CA LEU A 562 -16.46 -3.47 -8.13
C LEU A 562 -17.66 -3.25 -7.18
N ALA A 563 -18.89 -3.49 -7.63
CA ALA A 563 -20.08 -3.32 -6.81
C ALA A 563 -20.18 -4.32 -5.63
N MET A 564 -19.41 -5.41 -5.65
CA MET A 564 -19.36 -6.36 -4.53
C MET A 564 -18.70 -5.74 -3.29
N GLY A 565 -17.78 -4.78 -3.45
CA GLY A 565 -16.94 -4.28 -2.36
C GLY A 565 -16.31 -5.43 -1.59
N ALA A 566 -16.38 -5.37 -0.25
CA ALA A 566 -15.99 -6.46 0.63
C ALA A 566 -17.17 -7.35 1.07
N SER A 567 -18.30 -7.38 0.36
CA SER A 567 -19.46 -8.22 0.76
C SER A 567 -19.26 -9.72 0.51
N LYS A 568 -18.32 -10.08 -0.36
CA LYS A 568 -17.99 -11.47 -0.71
C LYS A 568 -16.51 -11.76 -0.50
N PRO A 569 -16.12 -13.02 -0.23
CA PRO A 569 -14.73 -13.43 -0.26
C PRO A 569 -14.06 -13.02 -1.58
N TRP A 570 -12.81 -12.57 -1.53
CA TRP A 570 -12.11 -12.10 -2.73
C TRP A 570 -12.06 -13.09 -3.91
N PRO A 571 -12.07 -14.44 -3.75
CA PRO A 571 -12.12 -15.36 -4.88
C PRO A 571 -13.39 -15.21 -5.74
N GLU A 572 -14.53 -14.84 -5.13
CA GLU A 572 -15.78 -14.59 -5.84
C GLU A 572 -15.73 -13.26 -6.61
N ALA A 573 -15.10 -12.24 -6.01
CA ALA A 573 -14.85 -10.97 -6.70
C ALA A 573 -13.91 -11.18 -7.90
N LEU A 574 -12.84 -11.96 -7.74
CA LEU A 574 -11.94 -12.31 -8.83
C LEU A 574 -12.69 -12.99 -9.97
N GLU A 575 -13.46 -14.04 -9.66
CA GLU A 575 -14.22 -14.82 -10.63
C GLU A 575 -15.22 -13.95 -11.41
N ALA A 576 -15.84 -12.97 -10.75
CA ALA A 576 -16.80 -12.07 -11.40
C ALA A 576 -16.17 -11.26 -12.56
N LEU A 577 -14.87 -10.95 -12.48
CA LEU A 577 -14.14 -10.27 -13.54
C LEU A 577 -13.42 -11.24 -14.47
N THR A 578 -12.70 -12.22 -13.90
CA THR A 578 -11.74 -13.05 -14.61
C THR A 578 -12.29 -14.39 -15.07
N GLY A 579 -13.35 -14.89 -14.43
CA GLY A 579 -13.81 -16.27 -14.54
C GLY A 579 -12.95 -17.28 -13.76
N GLU A 580 -11.95 -16.81 -13.01
CA GLU A 580 -11.01 -17.63 -12.24
C GLU A 580 -11.14 -17.30 -10.73
N LYS A 581 -11.10 -18.32 -9.86
CA LYS A 581 -11.15 -18.12 -8.40
C LYS A 581 -9.79 -17.99 -7.73
N GLN A 582 -8.71 -18.38 -8.41
CA GLN A 582 -7.37 -18.38 -7.86
C GLN A 582 -6.56 -17.20 -8.41
N MET A 583 -5.67 -16.64 -7.59
CA MET A 583 -4.69 -15.70 -8.12
C MET A 583 -3.72 -16.42 -9.06
N ASP A 584 -3.38 -15.79 -10.17
CA ASP A 584 -2.50 -16.39 -11.17
C ASP A 584 -1.48 -15.37 -11.70
N ALA A 585 -0.23 -15.55 -11.26
CA ALA A 585 0.86 -14.68 -11.65
C ALA A 585 1.42 -14.99 -13.04
N THR A 586 0.98 -16.06 -13.71
CA THR A 586 1.43 -16.38 -15.08
C THR A 586 1.01 -15.32 -16.10
N ALA A 587 0.01 -14.49 -15.80
CA ALA A 587 -0.35 -13.33 -16.61
C ALA A 587 0.82 -12.35 -16.80
N ILE A 588 1.72 -12.24 -15.83
CA ILE A 588 2.97 -11.46 -15.93
C ILE A 588 3.89 -12.08 -16.99
N LEU A 589 4.05 -13.40 -16.98
CA LEU A 589 4.88 -14.09 -17.96
C LEU A 589 4.36 -13.92 -19.39
N GLU A 590 3.03 -13.89 -19.56
CA GLU A 590 2.37 -13.64 -20.85
C GLU A 590 2.56 -12.18 -21.29
N TYR A 591 2.41 -11.22 -20.37
CA TYR A 591 2.62 -9.80 -20.66
C TYR A 591 4.06 -9.50 -21.11
N PHE A 592 5.04 -10.11 -20.43
CA PHE A 592 6.46 -9.88 -20.68
C PHE A 592 7.10 -10.91 -21.62
N GLU A 593 6.32 -11.72 -22.34
CA GLU A 593 6.87 -12.74 -23.25
C GLU A 593 7.91 -12.17 -24.23
N PRO A 594 7.67 -11.02 -24.90
CA PRO A 594 8.65 -10.50 -25.85
C PRO A 594 9.97 -10.10 -25.17
N LEU A 595 9.90 -9.60 -23.93
CA LEU A 595 11.07 -9.29 -23.13
C LEU A 595 11.80 -10.57 -22.71
N ARG A 596 11.09 -11.63 -22.33
CA ARG A 596 11.70 -12.92 -21.97
C ARG A 596 12.50 -13.49 -23.12
N ALA A 597 11.91 -13.51 -24.32
CA ALA A 597 12.60 -13.95 -25.53
C ALA A 597 13.86 -13.11 -25.81
N TRP A 598 13.77 -11.79 -25.64
CA TRP A 598 14.92 -10.89 -25.78
C TRP A 598 16.01 -11.14 -24.73
N LEU A 599 15.65 -11.30 -23.45
CA LEU A 599 16.58 -11.58 -22.35
C LEU A 599 17.32 -12.91 -22.57
N GLU A 600 16.63 -13.93 -23.08
CA GLU A 600 17.24 -15.21 -23.44
C GLU A 600 18.23 -15.06 -24.60
N ALA A 601 17.87 -14.28 -25.63
CA ALA A 601 18.78 -14.00 -26.74
C ALA A 601 20.02 -13.22 -26.29
N GLU A 602 19.87 -12.23 -25.40
CA GLU A 602 20.99 -11.49 -24.81
C GLU A 602 21.89 -12.37 -23.94
N ALA A 603 21.31 -13.31 -23.18
CA ALA A 603 22.10 -14.27 -22.39
C ALA A 603 23.02 -15.12 -23.29
N LYS A 604 22.51 -15.63 -24.41
CA LYS A 604 23.28 -16.42 -25.39
C LYS A 604 24.41 -15.61 -26.04
N LYS A 605 24.22 -14.31 -26.28
CA LYS A 605 25.29 -13.43 -26.79
C LYS A 605 26.43 -13.27 -25.77
N GLY A 606 26.10 -13.15 -24.49
CA GLY A 606 27.07 -13.03 -23.40
C GLY A 606 27.90 -14.29 -23.17
N GLU A 607 27.34 -15.48 -23.40
CA GLU A 607 28.05 -16.75 -23.34
C GLU A 607 29.08 -16.91 -24.48
N GLY A 608 28.81 -16.35 -25.66
CA GLY A 608 29.71 -16.39 -26.81
C GLY A 608 30.96 -15.52 -26.69
N THR A 609 30.98 -14.53 -25.78
CA THR A 609 32.14 -13.68 -25.51
C THR A 609 33.10 -14.25 -24.44
N GLY A 610 32.77 -15.40 -23.85
CA GLY A 610 33.57 -16.09 -22.82
C GLY A 610 34.58 -17.12 -23.34
N LYS A 611 34.87 -17.15 -24.65
CA LYS A 611 35.98 -17.90 -25.24
C LYS A 611 36.61 -17.13 -26.41
N LYS A 612 37.66 -16.37 -26.11
CA LYS A 612 38.93 -16.36 -26.86
C LYS A 612 40.02 -15.70 -26.03
#